data_AF-A0A1Y4NB37-F1
#
_entry.id   AF-A0A1Y4NB37-F1
#
_cell.length_a   1.000
_cell.length_b   1.000
_cell.length_c   1.000
_cell.angle_alpha   90.00
_cell.angle_beta   90.00
_cell.angle_gamma   90.00
#
_symmetry.space_group_name_H-M   'P 1'
#
loop_
_entity.id
_entity.type
_entity.pdbx_description
1 polymer ?
#
loop_
_entity_poly.entity_id
_entity_poly.type
_entity_poly.pdbx_seq_one_letter_code
_entity_poly.pdbx_strand_id
1 'polypeptide(L)'
;MKNTFRPSEIPALSAPVTSSNLRNARNHPAVNLGSCTPFQLFENTGVSPNGTVCIIGNPARGIGTAKALIRRSQKPFLFLGTATDSNSVFSSFNPEWTRNSAQETLPRRNGALYFTKPYAAYLEICEYIEGWAQDHFIILHLGNGLQAGVELMNILNATGQSLLFCESVPQSLRSSDMRTITPLEFMKQMHYLLVFSSGAETGELIQLLPKYQYERVTNTTGINTFRSRSFFHPFHSHCGHGFSANQSRTLEFKKDVFEMDDLQKIFGAGYMLVYNAGQNTVFIAQLI
;
A
#
# COMPACT_ATOMS: atom_id res chain seq x y z
N MET A 1 2.72 -7.24 22.04
CA MET A 1 3.39 -8.44 21.47
C MET A 1 3.49 -8.24 19.97
N LYS A 2 4.71 -8.27 19.39
CA LYS A 2 4.91 -8.03 17.95
C LYS A 2 4.46 -9.26 17.15
N ASN A 3 3.34 -9.15 16.44
CA ASN A 3 2.88 -10.18 15.50
C ASN A 3 3.70 -10.08 14.19
N THR A 4 4.82 -10.80 14.15
CA THR A 4 5.59 -11.03 12.92
C THR A 4 4.76 -11.85 11.93
N PHE A 5 4.71 -11.39 10.68
CA PHE A 5 4.09 -12.08 9.55
C PHE A 5 4.64 -13.52 9.41
N ARG A 6 3.76 -14.50 9.20
CA ARG A 6 4.14 -15.90 8.96
C ARG A 6 3.68 -16.29 7.54
N PRO A 7 4.59 -16.70 6.63
CA PRO A 7 4.21 -17.15 5.30
C PRO A 7 3.32 -18.40 5.37
N SER A 8 2.24 -18.42 4.60
CA SER A 8 1.25 -19.51 4.55
C SER A 8 1.60 -20.55 3.48
N GLU A 9 2.74 -21.21 3.63
CA GLU A 9 3.03 -22.45 2.92
C GLU A 9 3.59 -23.46 3.93
N ILE A 10 2.73 -24.35 4.40
CA ILE A 10 3.15 -25.55 5.12
C ILE A 10 2.90 -26.72 4.16
N PRO A 11 3.90 -27.18 3.39
CA PRO A 11 3.79 -28.41 2.64
C PRO A 11 3.45 -29.56 3.60
N ALA A 12 2.76 -30.60 3.11
CA ALA A 12 2.38 -31.79 3.88
C ALA A 12 3.57 -32.53 4.55
N LEU A 13 4.80 -32.18 4.16
CA LEU A 13 6.05 -32.46 4.87
C LEU A 13 6.80 -31.13 5.07
N SER A 14 6.37 -30.35 6.06
CA SER A 14 7.14 -29.18 6.49
C SER A 14 8.28 -29.66 7.38
N ALA A 15 9.52 -29.37 6.97
CA ALA A 15 10.66 -29.48 7.87
C ALA A 15 10.37 -28.63 9.13
N PRO A 16 10.83 -29.04 10.33
CA PRO A 16 10.59 -28.30 11.57
C PRO A 16 10.97 -26.84 11.40
N VAL A 17 10.21 -25.93 12.02
CA VAL A 17 10.51 -24.49 12.03
C VAL A 17 11.95 -24.31 12.51
N THR A 18 12.84 -24.00 11.59
CA THR A 18 14.26 -23.82 11.88
C THR A 18 14.50 -22.46 12.52
N SER A 19 15.63 -22.31 13.20
CA SER A 19 16.12 -21.00 13.67
C SER A 19 16.20 -19.96 12.54
N SER A 20 16.39 -20.40 11.29
CA SER A 20 16.39 -19.53 10.11
C SER A 20 15.00 -19.04 9.72
N ASN A 21 13.94 -19.85 9.85
CA ASN A 21 12.57 -19.37 9.66
C ASN A 21 12.22 -18.28 10.66
N LEU A 22 12.69 -18.42 11.91
CA LEU A 22 12.57 -17.38 12.93
C LEU A 22 13.40 -16.13 12.60
N ARG A 23 14.60 -16.29 12.02
CA ARG A 23 15.45 -15.18 11.58
C ARG A 23 14.82 -14.42 10.41
N ASN A 24 14.32 -15.12 9.40
CA ASN A 24 13.61 -14.53 8.26
C ASN A 24 12.33 -13.81 8.71
N ALA A 25 11.55 -14.41 9.62
CA ALA A 25 10.37 -13.76 10.20
C ALA A 25 10.71 -12.51 11.05
N ARG A 26 11.86 -12.51 11.74
CA ARG A 26 12.34 -11.33 12.49
C ARG A 26 12.84 -10.21 11.59
N ASN A 27 13.43 -10.57 10.45
CA ASN A 27 13.99 -9.62 9.48
C ASN A 27 12.96 -9.12 8.46
N HIS A 28 11.74 -9.67 8.48
CA HIS A 28 10.68 -9.27 7.57
C HIS A 28 10.20 -7.85 7.89
N PRO A 29 10.18 -6.93 6.91
CA PRO A 29 9.87 -5.52 7.15
C PRO A 29 8.36 -5.26 7.35
N ALA A 30 7.50 -6.24 7.03
CA ALA A 30 6.06 -6.10 7.27
C ALA A 30 5.65 -6.47 8.70
N VAL A 31 4.82 -5.62 9.31
CA VAL A 31 4.23 -5.84 10.64
C VAL A 31 2.74 -6.10 10.51
N ASN A 32 2.23 -7.18 11.11
CA ASN A 32 0.80 -7.46 11.12
C ASN A 32 0.15 -6.85 12.38
N LEU A 33 -0.74 -5.89 12.19
CA LEU A 33 -1.49 -5.22 13.25
C LEU A 33 -2.81 -5.94 13.59
N GLY A 34 -3.26 -6.87 12.74
CA GLY A 34 -4.56 -7.52 12.88
C GLY A 34 -5.72 -6.54 12.69
N SER A 35 -6.83 -6.79 13.39
CA SER A 35 -8.00 -5.92 13.38
C SER A 35 -7.77 -4.70 14.27
N CYS A 36 -7.92 -3.49 13.72
CA CYS A 36 -7.71 -2.26 14.45
C CYS A 36 -8.67 -1.15 14.00
N THR A 37 -8.98 -0.23 14.91
CA THR A 37 -9.71 0.99 14.57
C THR A 37 -8.80 1.96 13.81
N PRO A 38 -9.35 2.93 13.04
CA PRO A 38 -8.54 3.93 12.35
C PRO A 38 -7.57 4.71 13.27
N PHE A 39 -7.94 5.00 14.51
CA PHE A 39 -7.06 5.69 15.46
C PHE A 39 -5.88 4.81 15.90
N GLN A 40 -6.15 3.54 16.25
CA GLN A 40 -5.10 2.58 16.56
C GLN A 40 -4.17 2.34 15.37
N LEU A 41 -4.70 2.37 14.15
CA LEU A 41 -3.88 2.31 12.96
C LEU A 41 -2.87 3.45 12.94
N PHE A 42 -3.31 4.69 13.13
CA PHE A 42 -2.41 5.85 13.07
C PHE A 42 -1.32 5.81 14.14
N GLU A 43 -1.67 5.40 15.35
CA GLU A 43 -0.72 5.26 16.46
C GLU A 43 0.34 4.19 16.16
N ASN A 44 -0.08 3.03 15.67
CA ASN A 44 0.83 1.91 15.40
C ASN A 44 1.70 2.12 14.16
N THR A 45 1.15 2.76 13.12
CA THR A 45 1.83 2.99 11.84
C THR A 45 2.69 4.25 11.84
N GLY A 46 2.54 5.11 12.87
CA GLY A 46 3.22 6.40 12.92
C GLY A 46 2.75 7.38 11.85
N VAL A 47 1.48 7.27 11.42
CA VAL A 47 0.86 8.28 10.54
C VAL A 47 0.82 9.60 11.30
N SER A 48 1.59 10.57 10.83
CA SER A 48 1.67 11.91 11.37
C SER A 48 0.39 12.69 11.02
N PRO A 49 -0.02 13.68 11.84
CA PRO A 49 -1.05 14.64 11.43
C PRO A 49 -0.58 15.52 10.26
N ASN A 50 0.74 15.60 10.01
CA ASN A 50 1.32 16.32 8.89
C ASN A 50 1.82 15.33 7.84
N GLY A 51 1.60 15.63 6.56
CA GLY A 51 2.04 14.84 5.42
C GLY A 51 0.90 14.51 4.45
N THR A 52 1.28 14.19 3.22
CA THR A 52 0.37 13.71 2.19
C THR A 52 0.04 12.24 2.43
N VAL A 53 -1.23 11.95 2.68
CA VAL A 53 -1.76 10.58 2.79
C VAL A 53 -2.51 10.25 1.51
N CYS A 54 -2.22 9.11 0.89
CA CYS A 54 -2.96 8.64 -0.28
C CYS A 54 -3.65 7.30 0.01
N ILE A 55 -4.95 7.25 -0.25
CA ILE A 55 -5.77 6.05 -0.19
C ILE A 55 -5.92 5.51 -1.61
N ILE A 56 -5.45 4.28 -1.84
CA ILE A 56 -5.50 3.61 -3.14
C ILE A 56 -6.52 2.46 -3.09
N GLY A 57 -7.40 2.43 -4.09
CA GLY A 57 -8.46 1.44 -4.24
C GLY A 57 -9.84 1.98 -3.87
N ASN A 58 -10.75 1.09 -3.45
CA ASN A 58 -12.15 1.44 -3.22
C ASN A 58 -12.31 2.53 -2.13
N PRO A 59 -12.81 3.75 -2.48
CA PRO A 59 -12.95 4.85 -1.53
C PRO A 59 -13.86 4.51 -0.35
N ALA A 60 -14.86 3.66 -0.53
CA ALA A 60 -15.79 3.25 0.52
C ALA A 60 -15.06 2.64 1.73
N ARG A 61 -14.00 1.86 1.49
CA ARG A 61 -13.18 1.26 2.55
C ARG A 61 -12.29 2.29 3.27
N GLY A 62 -11.93 3.37 2.57
CA GLY A 62 -11.11 4.45 3.09
C GLY A 62 -11.87 5.55 3.85
N ILE A 63 -13.20 5.65 3.69
CA ILE A 63 -14.02 6.70 4.32
C ILE A 63 -13.85 6.73 5.85
N GLY A 64 -13.82 5.57 6.51
CA GLY A 64 -13.63 5.48 7.96
C GLY A 64 -12.31 6.11 8.40
N THR A 65 -11.24 5.82 7.68
CA THR A 65 -9.91 6.39 7.90
C THR A 65 -9.89 7.89 7.64
N ALA A 66 -10.52 8.35 6.56
CA ALA A 66 -10.62 9.77 6.25
C ALA A 66 -11.37 10.56 7.31
N LYS A 67 -12.50 10.05 7.82
CA LYS A 67 -13.23 10.66 8.94
C LYS A 67 -12.38 10.77 10.20
N ALA A 68 -11.57 9.75 10.48
CA ALA A 68 -10.65 9.78 11.61
C ALA A 68 -9.51 10.81 11.40
N LEU A 69 -8.98 10.95 10.18
CA LEU A 69 -8.01 12.01 9.84
C LEU A 69 -8.61 13.42 9.94
N ILE A 70 -9.83 13.63 9.44
CA ILE A 70 -10.56 14.91 9.57
C ILE A 70 -10.68 15.28 11.05
N ARG A 71 -11.15 14.36 11.88
CA ARG A 71 -11.30 14.57 13.34
C ARG A 71 -9.96 14.90 14.01
N ARG A 72 -8.88 14.27 13.56
CA ARG A 72 -7.53 14.49 14.09
C ARG A 72 -6.92 15.82 13.64
N SER A 73 -7.24 16.28 12.44
CA SER A 73 -6.72 17.54 11.88
C SER A 73 -7.16 18.77 12.68
N GLN A 74 -8.33 18.73 13.31
CA GLN A 74 -8.96 19.87 14.01
C GLN A 74 -9.23 21.10 13.11
N LYS A 75 -8.94 21.04 11.81
CA LYS A 75 -9.30 22.03 10.80
C LYS A 75 -10.63 21.68 10.13
N PRO A 76 -11.38 22.67 9.61
CA PRO A 76 -12.48 22.40 8.70
C PRO A 76 -11.94 21.67 7.46
N PHE A 77 -12.66 20.68 6.95
CA PHE A 77 -12.24 19.99 5.73
C PHE A 77 -12.75 20.72 4.48
N LEU A 78 -11.98 20.61 3.40
CA LEU A 78 -12.39 20.99 2.06
C LEU A 78 -12.26 19.78 1.14
N PHE A 79 -13.39 19.27 0.65
CA PHE A 79 -13.41 18.19 -0.32
C PHE A 79 -13.40 18.77 -1.75
N LEU A 80 -12.51 18.25 -2.60
CA LEU A 80 -12.43 18.56 -4.02
C LEU A 80 -12.74 17.29 -4.81
N GLY A 81 -13.78 17.32 -5.63
CA GLY A 81 -14.18 16.20 -6.47
C GLY A 81 -15.01 16.65 -7.66
N THR A 82 -15.55 15.69 -8.39
CA THR A 82 -16.39 15.97 -9.56
C THR A 82 -17.87 15.96 -9.18
N ALA A 83 -18.75 16.44 -10.08
CA ALA A 83 -20.20 16.45 -9.85
C ALA A 83 -20.76 15.06 -9.47
N THR A 84 -20.17 13.96 -9.94
CA THR A 84 -20.59 12.59 -9.62
C THR A 84 -20.34 12.22 -8.16
N ASP A 85 -19.37 12.87 -7.50
CA ASP A 85 -19.01 12.58 -6.11
C ASP A 85 -20.05 13.06 -5.11
N SER A 86 -20.93 13.97 -5.52
CA SER A 86 -22.02 14.46 -4.68
C SER A 86 -22.99 13.34 -4.24
N ASN A 87 -23.16 12.32 -5.09
CA ASN A 87 -24.04 11.17 -4.85
C ASN A 87 -23.27 9.89 -4.51
N SER A 88 -21.99 9.99 -4.15
CA SER A 88 -21.14 8.84 -3.84
C SER A 88 -20.91 8.67 -2.34
N VAL A 89 -19.96 7.81 -1.95
CA VAL A 89 -19.58 7.56 -0.55
C VAL A 89 -19.07 8.82 0.18
N PHE A 90 -18.61 9.82 -0.56
CA PHE A 90 -18.13 11.10 -0.01
C PHE A 90 -19.25 11.99 0.52
N SER A 91 -20.51 11.76 0.10
CA SER A 91 -21.68 12.40 0.72
C SER A 91 -21.72 12.20 2.24
N SER A 92 -21.16 11.08 2.73
CA SER A 92 -21.09 10.76 4.16
C SER A 92 -20.20 11.70 4.98
N PHE A 93 -19.42 12.59 4.35
CA PHE A 93 -18.70 13.66 5.05
C PHE A 93 -19.62 14.79 5.52
N ASN A 94 -20.82 14.92 4.93
CA ASN A 94 -21.83 15.94 5.28
C ASN A 94 -21.24 17.38 5.31
N PRO A 95 -20.74 17.91 4.18
CA PRO A 95 -20.26 19.28 4.11
C PRO A 95 -21.39 20.28 4.41
N GLU A 96 -21.07 21.38 5.09
CA GLU A 96 -22.05 22.41 5.46
C GLU A 96 -22.41 23.32 4.28
N TRP A 97 -21.52 23.42 3.31
CA TRP A 97 -21.74 24.16 2.07
C TRP A 97 -21.11 23.43 0.89
N THR A 98 -21.71 23.62 -0.27
CA THR A 98 -21.24 23.03 -1.53
C THR A 98 -21.20 24.10 -2.62
N ARG A 99 -20.19 24.04 -3.50
CA ARG A 99 -20.11 24.87 -4.71
C ARG A 99 -19.64 24.02 -5.90
N ASN A 100 -19.77 24.55 -7.10
CA ASN A 100 -19.48 23.85 -8.35
C ASN A 100 -18.31 24.44 -9.16
N SER A 101 -17.64 25.46 -8.62
CA SER A 101 -16.50 26.14 -9.24
C SER A 101 -15.45 26.52 -8.19
N ALA A 102 -14.21 26.71 -8.65
CA ALA A 102 -13.10 27.15 -7.81
C ALA A 102 -13.23 28.65 -7.55
N GLN A 103 -12.95 29.06 -6.32
CA GLN A 103 -13.04 30.45 -5.90
C GLN A 103 -11.94 30.76 -4.90
N GLU A 104 -11.34 31.94 -5.03
CA GLU A 104 -10.25 32.38 -4.18
C GLU A 104 -10.62 32.31 -2.68
N THR A 105 -11.77 32.87 -2.31
CA THR A 105 -12.24 32.88 -0.92
C THR A 105 -13.33 31.85 -0.66
N LEU A 106 -13.10 30.97 0.32
CA LEU A 106 -14.06 29.94 0.74
C LEU A 106 -14.60 30.21 2.15
N PRO A 107 -15.84 29.76 2.47
CA PRO A 107 -16.33 29.80 3.85
C PRO A 107 -15.48 28.93 4.80
N ARG A 108 -15.28 29.40 6.03
CA ARG A 108 -14.46 28.73 7.08
C ARG A 108 -15.04 27.42 7.62
N ARG A 109 -16.22 27.00 7.18
CA ARG A 109 -16.89 25.76 7.61
C ARG A 109 -16.51 24.61 6.68
N ASN A 110 -16.86 23.39 7.08
CA ASN A 110 -16.66 22.20 6.26
C ASN A 110 -17.34 22.35 4.90
N GLY A 111 -16.59 22.13 3.83
CA GLY A 111 -17.03 22.44 2.47
C GLY A 111 -16.71 21.37 1.45
N ALA A 112 -17.44 21.40 0.34
CA ALA A 112 -17.12 20.60 -0.84
C ALA A 112 -17.25 21.40 -2.14
N LEU A 113 -16.26 21.26 -3.02
CA LEU A 113 -16.29 21.74 -4.39
C LEU A 113 -16.48 20.55 -5.32
N TYR A 114 -17.61 20.55 -6.03
CA TYR A 114 -17.99 19.51 -6.99
C TYR A 114 -17.93 20.07 -8.42
N PHE A 115 -16.81 19.89 -9.09
CA PHE A 115 -16.57 20.47 -10.40
C PHE A 115 -17.38 19.76 -11.49
N THR A 116 -18.11 20.54 -12.30
CA THR A 116 -18.78 20.02 -13.51
C THR A 116 -17.81 19.84 -14.67
N LYS A 117 -16.77 20.69 -14.76
CA LYS A 117 -15.71 20.64 -15.76
C LYS A 117 -14.33 20.67 -15.06
N PRO A 118 -13.89 19.55 -14.45
CA PRO A 118 -12.66 19.50 -13.64
C PRO A 118 -11.39 19.89 -14.43
N TYR A 119 -11.32 19.55 -15.72
CA TYR A 119 -10.19 19.95 -16.56
C TYR A 119 -10.04 21.46 -16.70
N ALA A 120 -11.15 22.19 -16.81
CA ALA A 120 -11.15 23.65 -16.93
C ALA A 120 -10.79 24.33 -15.60
N ALA A 121 -11.22 23.74 -14.48
CA ALA A 121 -10.94 24.25 -13.14
C ALA A 121 -9.50 23.98 -12.65
N TYR A 122 -8.70 23.15 -13.34
CA TYR A 122 -7.38 22.72 -12.85
C TYR A 122 -6.43 23.89 -12.55
N LEU A 123 -6.36 24.89 -13.43
CA LEU A 123 -5.47 26.05 -13.23
C LEU A 123 -5.92 26.88 -12.03
N GLU A 124 -7.22 27.11 -11.88
CA GLU A 124 -7.81 27.80 -10.73
C GLU A 124 -7.56 27.02 -9.42
N ILE A 125 -7.66 25.69 -9.46
CA ILE A 125 -7.34 24.84 -8.30
C ILE A 125 -5.86 25.03 -7.92
N CYS A 126 -4.94 24.94 -8.87
CA CYS A 126 -3.51 25.14 -8.60
C CYS A 126 -3.21 26.53 -8.04
N GLU A 127 -3.94 27.56 -8.48
CA GLU A 127 -3.77 28.94 -7.99
C GLU A 127 -4.25 29.11 -6.54
N TYR A 128 -5.41 28.56 -6.19
CA TYR A 128 -6.04 28.83 -4.89
C TYR A 128 -5.73 27.80 -3.78
N ILE A 129 -5.25 26.60 -4.13
CA ILE A 129 -5.12 25.50 -3.17
C ILE A 129 -4.16 25.80 -2.02
N GLU A 130 -3.11 26.59 -2.24
CA GLU A 130 -2.18 27.00 -1.18
C GLU A 130 -2.90 27.86 -0.13
N GLY A 131 -3.72 28.81 -0.56
CA GLY A 131 -4.55 29.63 0.32
C GLY A 131 -5.58 28.78 1.08
N TRP A 132 -6.25 27.85 0.38
CA TRP A 132 -7.20 26.94 1.01
C TRP A 132 -6.54 26.05 2.07
N ALA A 133 -5.33 25.56 1.84
CA ALA A 133 -4.64 24.64 2.76
C ALA A 133 -4.19 25.30 4.07
N GLN A 134 -4.11 26.63 4.11
CA GLN A 134 -3.82 27.37 5.35
C GLN A 134 -4.96 27.16 6.35
N ASP A 135 -6.21 27.36 5.90
CA ASP A 135 -7.40 27.33 6.73
C ASP A 135 -8.08 25.95 6.80
N HIS A 136 -7.98 25.14 5.74
CA HIS A 136 -8.71 23.88 5.59
C HIS A 136 -7.79 22.66 5.48
N PHE A 137 -8.30 21.51 5.91
CA PHE A 137 -7.72 20.21 5.58
C PHE A 137 -8.20 19.77 4.20
N ILE A 138 -7.26 19.68 3.25
CA ILE A 138 -7.60 19.40 1.86
C ILE A 138 -7.78 17.90 1.63
N ILE A 139 -8.92 17.53 1.04
CA ILE A 139 -9.24 16.17 0.62
C ILE A 139 -9.55 16.20 -0.88
N LEU A 140 -8.82 15.43 -1.69
CA LEU A 140 -9.06 15.34 -3.12
C LEU A 140 -9.49 13.93 -3.50
N HIS A 141 -10.52 13.84 -4.34
CA HIS A 141 -10.83 12.63 -5.08
C HIS A 141 -10.23 12.71 -6.48
N LEU A 142 -9.14 11.99 -6.69
CA LEU A 142 -8.46 11.88 -7.97
C LEU A 142 -8.96 10.63 -8.72
N GLY A 143 -9.23 10.81 -10.00
CA GLY A 143 -9.99 9.87 -10.83
C GLY A 143 -11.26 10.52 -11.38
N ASN A 144 -12.05 9.78 -12.16
CA ASN A 144 -13.36 10.19 -12.67
C ASN A 144 -13.45 11.63 -13.26
N GLY A 145 -12.33 12.14 -13.80
CA GLY A 145 -12.22 13.45 -14.44
C GLY A 145 -11.31 14.46 -13.72
N LEU A 146 -11.14 14.38 -12.40
CA LEU A 146 -10.18 15.22 -11.68
C LEU A 146 -8.83 14.50 -11.62
N GLN A 147 -7.79 15.12 -12.15
CA GLN A 147 -6.46 14.53 -12.24
C GLN A 147 -5.41 15.46 -11.62
N ALA A 148 -4.34 14.87 -11.09
CA ALA A 148 -3.20 15.60 -10.55
C ALA A 148 -2.02 15.55 -11.52
N GLY A 149 -1.49 16.72 -11.84
CA GLY A 149 -0.20 16.89 -12.52
C GLY A 149 0.92 17.24 -11.53
N VAL A 150 2.10 17.54 -12.08
CA VAL A 150 3.30 17.88 -11.28
C VAL A 150 3.08 19.15 -10.47
N GLU A 151 2.35 20.12 -11.02
CA GLU A 151 2.11 21.41 -10.36
C GLU A 151 1.31 21.22 -9.08
N LEU A 152 0.16 20.54 -9.19
CA LEU A 152 -0.72 20.26 -8.05
C LEU A 152 -0.01 19.43 -6.97
N MET A 153 0.74 18.39 -7.40
CA MET A 153 1.47 17.54 -6.47
C MET A 153 2.56 18.28 -5.70
N ASN A 154 3.29 19.19 -6.35
CA ASN A 154 4.30 20.00 -5.68
C ASN A 154 3.68 20.91 -4.61
N ILE A 155 2.52 21.52 -4.91
CA ILE A 155 1.82 22.38 -3.95
C ILE A 155 1.27 21.55 -2.78
N LEU A 156 0.68 20.38 -3.04
CA LEU A 156 0.20 19.48 -1.99
C LEU A 156 1.33 19.04 -1.04
N ASN A 157 2.49 18.72 -1.59
CA ASN A 157 3.65 18.35 -0.77
C ASN A 157 4.21 19.54 0.04
N ALA A 158 4.08 20.77 -0.46
CA ALA A 158 4.50 21.98 0.25
C ALA A 158 3.52 22.41 1.36
N THR A 159 2.22 22.17 1.17
CA THR A 159 1.15 22.57 2.11
C THR A 159 1.00 21.65 3.32
N GLY A 160 1.73 20.53 3.34
CA GLY A 160 1.89 19.68 4.52
C GLY A 160 0.78 18.65 4.69
N GLN A 161 -0.42 19.03 5.10
CA GLN A 161 -1.50 18.07 5.43
C GLN A 161 -2.57 17.99 4.32
N SER A 162 -2.56 16.89 3.56
CA SER A 162 -3.58 16.61 2.54
C SER A 162 -3.90 15.13 2.42
N LEU A 163 -5.14 14.81 2.06
CA LEU A 163 -5.61 13.44 1.81
C LEU A 163 -6.04 13.27 0.36
N LEU A 164 -5.49 12.27 -0.31
CA LEU A 164 -5.83 11.91 -1.69
C LEU A 164 -6.56 10.58 -1.70
N PHE A 165 -7.67 10.51 -2.43
CA PHE A 165 -8.32 9.26 -2.80
C PHE A 165 -8.04 8.97 -4.27
N CYS A 166 -7.55 7.77 -4.56
CA CYS A 166 -7.27 7.30 -5.90
C CYS A 166 -7.90 5.92 -6.09
N GLU A 167 -8.96 5.82 -6.90
CA GLU A 167 -9.51 4.51 -7.29
C GLU A 167 -8.51 3.73 -8.14
N SER A 168 -7.83 4.45 -9.03
CA SER A 168 -6.75 3.95 -9.89
C SER A 168 -5.68 5.03 -10.01
N VAL A 169 -4.44 4.70 -9.67
CA VAL A 169 -3.33 5.67 -9.78
C VAL A 169 -3.13 6.14 -11.22
N PRO A 170 -3.05 5.27 -12.25
CA PRO A 170 -2.92 5.73 -13.64
C PRO A 170 -3.99 6.73 -14.09
N GLN A 171 -5.25 6.52 -13.71
CA GLN A 171 -6.36 7.40 -14.10
C GLN A 171 -6.34 8.74 -13.34
N SER A 172 -5.72 8.76 -12.17
CA SER A 172 -5.57 9.95 -11.32
C SER A 172 -4.51 10.91 -11.82
N LEU A 173 -3.65 10.48 -12.75
CA LEU A 173 -2.52 11.27 -13.23
C LEU A 173 -2.85 12.01 -14.51
N ARG A 174 -2.54 13.30 -14.52
CA ARG A 174 -2.65 14.14 -15.73
C ARG A 174 -1.42 13.93 -16.60
N SER A 175 -1.62 13.66 -17.89
CA SER A 175 -0.55 13.80 -18.88
C SER A 175 -0.51 15.26 -19.33
N SER A 176 0.64 15.91 -19.16
CA SER A 176 0.92 17.22 -19.75
C SER A 176 1.89 17.04 -20.91
N ASP A 177 1.92 18.01 -21.83
CA ASP A 177 2.82 17.99 -22.99
C ASP A 177 4.31 18.02 -22.58
N MET A 178 4.62 18.51 -21.38
CA MET A 178 5.99 18.67 -20.89
C MET A 178 6.50 17.48 -20.10
N ARG A 179 5.64 16.83 -19.30
CA ARG A 179 6.01 15.68 -18.47
C ARG A 179 4.77 14.88 -18.04
N THR A 180 4.89 13.57 -18.09
CA THR A 180 3.94 12.62 -17.50
C THR A 180 4.54 12.06 -16.22
N ILE A 181 3.81 12.11 -15.11
CA ILE A 181 4.21 11.45 -13.87
C ILE A 181 3.92 9.96 -14.02
N THR A 182 4.88 9.11 -13.68
CA THR A 182 4.64 7.66 -13.61
C THR A 182 3.92 7.28 -12.31
N PRO A 183 3.11 6.21 -12.27
CA PRO A 183 2.48 5.73 -11.03
C PRO A 183 3.47 5.53 -9.88
N LEU A 184 4.67 5.03 -10.19
CA LEU A 184 5.74 4.86 -9.20
C LEU A 184 6.24 6.19 -8.64
N GLU A 185 6.48 7.20 -9.48
CA GLU A 185 6.87 8.55 -9.03
C GLU A 185 5.79 9.19 -8.15
N PHE A 186 4.51 9.06 -8.54
CA PHE A 186 3.39 9.54 -7.74
C PHE A 186 3.37 8.91 -6.35
N MET A 187 3.46 7.58 -6.26
CA MET A 187 3.45 6.88 -4.97
C MET A 187 4.67 7.22 -4.11
N LYS A 188 5.83 7.49 -4.71
CA LYS A 188 7.06 7.92 -4.01
C LYS A 188 6.95 9.32 -3.38
N GLN A 189 6.07 10.17 -3.90
CA GLN A 189 5.86 11.52 -3.36
C GLN A 189 4.99 11.51 -2.09
N MET A 190 4.30 10.39 -1.82
CA MET A 190 3.42 10.28 -0.66
C MET A 190 4.20 9.95 0.60
N HIS A 191 3.82 10.58 1.72
CA HIS A 191 4.37 10.23 3.02
C HIS A 191 3.79 8.92 3.53
N TYR A 192 2.51 8.69 3.24
CA TYR A 192 1.76 7.52 3.67
C TYR A 192 0.89 7.00 2.54
N LEU A 193 0.93 5.68 2.32
CA LEU A 193 0.00 5.00 1.41
C LEU A 193 -0.89 4.04 2.20
N LEU A 194 -2.18 4.11 1.95
CA LEU A 194 -3.21 3.22 2.48
C LEU A 194 -3.84 2.47 1.31
N VAL A 195 -3.40 1.24 1.05
CA VAL A 195 -3.79 0.47 -0.12
C VAL A 195 -4.81 -0.59 0.27
N PHE A 196 -6.03 -0.46 -0.27
CA PHE A 196 -7.12 -1.42 -0.08
C PHE A 196 -7.25 -2.42 -1.23
N SER A 197 -6.76 -2.01 -2.41
CA SER A 197 -6.61 -2.84 -3.60
C SER A 197 -5.58 -2.17 -4.49
N SER A 198 -4.67 -2.94 -5.07
CA SER A 198 -3.84 -2.47 -6.19
C SER A 198 -4.31 -3.16 -7.46
N GLY A 199 -4.64 -2.37 -8.48
CA GLY A 199 -5.04 -2.86 -9.79
C GLY A 199 -3.81 -3.04 -10.69
N ALA A 200 -3.76 -2.25 -11.77
CA ALA A 200 -2.67 -2.26 -12.74
C ALA A 200 -1.32 -1.83 -12.11
N GLU A 201 -1.37 -1.01 -11.06
CA GLU A 201 -0.21 -0.45 -10.35
C GLU A 201 0.41 -1.39 -9.29
N THR A 202 -0.02 -2.65 -9.24
CA THR A 202 0.50 -3.63 -8.26
C THR A 202 2.00 -3.86 -8.42
N GLY A 203 2.52 -3.87 -9.65
CA GLY A 203 3.94 -4.05 -9.92
C GLY A 203 4.77 -2.88 -9.39
N GLU A 204 4.32 -1.65 -9.63
CA GLU A 204 4.93 -0.43 -9.12
C GLU A 204 4.85 -0.34 -7.61
N LEU A 205 3.74 -0.80 -7.01
CA LEU A 205 3.60 -0.89 -5.56
C LEU A 205 4.66 -1.84 -4.99
N ILE A 206 4.82 -3.05 -5.52
CA ILE A 206 5.84 -4.00 -5.06
C ILE A 206 7.25 -3.40 -5.15
N GLN A 207 7.55 -2.69 -6.24
CA GLN A 207 8.85 -2.02 -6.42
C GLN A 207 9.10 -0.89 -5.41
N LEU A 208 8.05 -0.25 -4.90
CA LEU A 208 8.14 0.80 -3.89
C LEU A 208 8.45 0.25 -2.49
N LEU A 209 7.92 -0.94 -2.17
CA LEU A 209 8.02 -1.52 -0.82
C LEU A 209 9.48 -1.85 -0.45
N PRO A 210 9.81 -1.86 0.86
CA PRO A 210 11.17 -2.08 1.34
C PRO A 210 11.68 -3.46 0.94
N LYS A 211 12.88 -3.54 0.36
CA LYS A 211 13.49 -4.84 0.07
C LYS A 211 14.27 -5.36 1.27
N TYR A 212 14.30 -6.67 1.47
CA TYR A 212 14.99 -7.28 2.62
C TYR A 212 15.92 -8.42 2.20
N GLN A 213 16.79 -8.81 3.14
CA GLN A 213 17.67 -9.96 2.98
C GLN A 213 16.97 -11.22 3.46
N TYR A 214 16.94 -12.23 2.60
CA TYR A 214 16.26 -13.50 2.86
C TYR A 214 17.24 -14.66 2.73
N GLU A 215 17.25 -15.55 3.72
CA GLU A 215 18.00 -16.81 3.62
C GLU A 215 17.10 -17.88 3.00
N ARG A 216 17.35 -18.20 1.72
CA ARG A 216 16.65 -19.27 1.02
C ARG A 216 17.25 -20.62 1.39
N VAL A 217 16.38 -21.49 1.88
CA VAL A 217 16.72 -22.88 2.22
C VAL A 217 16.08 -23.78 1.18
N THR A 218 16.91 -24.51 0.43
CA THR A 218 16.47 -25.47 -0.57
C THR A 218 16.75 -26.87 -0.07
N ASN A 219 15.71 -27.65 0.18
CA ASN A 219 15.84 -29.05 0.55
C ASN A 219 15.75 -29.91 -0.72
N THR A 220 16.69 -30.82 -0.90
CA THR A 220 16.67 -31.81 -1.99
C THR A 220 16.67 -33.20 -1.38
N THR A 221 15.68 -34.02 -1.74
CA THR A 221 15.61 -35.42 -1.34
C THR A 221 15.81 -36.30 -2.55
N GLY A 222 16.73 -37.26 -2.45
CA GLY A 222 17.02 -38.23 -3.50
C GLY A 222 16.91 -39.66 -2.97
N ILE A 223 16.24 -40.52 -3.72
CA ILE A 223 16.23 -41.96 -3.47
C ILE A 223 17.14 -42.59 -4.53
N ASN A 224 18.23 -43.20 -4.08
CA ASN A 224 19.17 -43.89 -4.95
C ASN A 224 19.10 -45.39 -4.68
N THR A 225 19.05 -46.20 -5.73
CA THR A 225 19.18 -47.65 -5.62
C THR A 225 20.56 -48.05 -6.12
N PHE A 226 21.27 -48.82 -5.32
CA PHE A 226 22.59 -49.32 -5.67
C PHE A 226 22.59 -50.84 -5.71
N ARG A 227 23.18 -51.40 -6.76
CA ARG A 227 23.31 -52.83 -6.94
C ARG A 227 24.78 -53.15 -7.18
N SER A 228 25.42 -53.83 -6.23
CA SER A 228 26.80 -54.31 -6.37
C SER A 228 26.88 -55.82 -6.29
N ARG A 229 27.90 -56.36 -6.96
CA ARG A 229 28.37 -57.72 -6.75
C ARG A 229 29.71 -57.65 -6.01
N SER A 230 29.85 -58.46 -4.97
CA SER A 230 31.10 -58.56 -4.22
C SER A 230 32.13 -59.36 -5.02
N PHE A 231 33.38 -58.90 -5.03
CA PHE A 231 34.51 -59.66 -5.61
C PHE A 231 34.76 -60.99 -4.87
N PHE A 232 34.44 -61.04 -3.57
CA PHE A 232 34.66 -62.23 -2.74
C PHE A 232 33.50 -63.23 -2.82
N HIS A 233 32.29 -62.78 -3.19
CA HIS A 233 31.08 -63.62 -3.31
C HIS A 233 30.34 -63.31 -4.63
N PRO A 234 30.82 -63.82 -5.78
CA PRO A 234 30.36 -63.42 -7.12
C PRO A 234 28.92 -63.85 -7.46
N PHE A 235 28.35 -64.79 -6.71
CA PHE A 235 26.99 -65.29 -6.90
C PHE A 235 25.93 -64.59 -6.02
N HIS A 236 26.34 -63.69 -5.13
CA HIS A 236 25.42 -62.89 -4.32
C HIS A 236 25.34 -61.45 -4.82
N SER A 237 24.12 -60.99 -5.17
CA SER A 237 23.88 -59.59 -5.49
C SER A 237 23.42 -58.83 -4.25
N HIS A 238 24.11 -57.75 -3.91
CA HIS A 238 23.66 -56.82 -2.88
C HIS A 238 22.83 -55.73 -3.55
N CYS A 239 21.59 -55.57 -3.11
CA CYS A 239 20.72 -54.48 -3.54
C CYS A 239 20.44 -53.60 -2.31
N GLY A 240 20.84 -52.34 -2.38
CA GLY A 240 20.64 -51.36 -1.33
C GLY A 240 19.77 -50.22 -1.83
N HIS A 241 18.92 -49.70 -0.96
CA HIS A 241 18.19 -48.46 -1.19
C HIS A 241 18.81 -47.40 -0.27
N GLY A 242 19.32 -46.33 -0.84
CA GLY A 242 19.87 -45.18 -0.14
C GLY A 242 18.88 -44.03 -0.22
N PHE A 243 18.54 -43.48 0.94
CA PHE A 243 17.85 -42.20 1.02
C PHE A 243 18.89 -41.10 1.29
N SER A 244 18.84 -40.03 0.51
CA SER A 244 19.65 -38.83 0.71
C SER A 244 18.72 -37.65 0.91
N ALA A 245 19.00 -36.86 1.94
CA ALA A 245 18.37 -35.57 2.16
C ALA A 245 19.49 -34.54 2.29
N ASN A 246 19.55 -33.61 1.35
CA ASN A 246 20.49 -32.52 1.31
C ASN A 246 19.75 -31.21 1.53
N GLN A 247 20.45 -30.25 2.13
CA GLN A 247 19.95 -28.90 2.32
C GLN A 247 21.01 -27.93 1.81
N SER A 248 20.65 -27.12 0.82
CA SER A 248 21.48 -26.02 0.33
C SER A 248 20.93 -24.69 0.84
N ARG A 249 21.82 -23.73 1.08
CA ARG A 249 21.48 -22.41 1.63
C ARG A 249 22.06 -21.33 0.75
N THR A 250 21.22 -20.40 0.33
CA THR A 250 21.63 -19.25 -0.48
C THR A 250 21.04 -17.98 0.11
N LEU A 251 21.88 -16.97 0.31
CA LEU A 251 21.42 -15.64 0.73
C LEU A 251 20.94 -14.88 -0.50
N GLU A 252 19.68 -14.49 -0.50
CA GLU A 252 19.08 -13.63 -1.51
C GLU A 252 19.04 -12.20 -0.98
N PHE A 253 19.63 -11.29 -1.76
CA PHE A 253 19.64 -9.86 -1.46
C PHE A 253 18.55 -9.17 -2.29
N LYS A 254 17.90 -8.16 -1.69
CA LYS A 254 16.85 -7.37 -2.33
C LYS A 254 15.58 -8.17 -2.69
N LYS A 255 15.17 -9.10 -1.82
CA LYS A 255 13.88 -9.77 -1.95
C LYS A 255 12.73 -8.79 -1.67
N ASP A 256 11.70 -8.84 -2.50
CA ASP A 256 10.49 -8.04 -2.31
C ASP A 256 9.68 -8.55 -1.11
N VAL A 257 9.00 -7.65 -0.40
CA VAL A 257 8.20 -8.00 0.79
C VAL A 257 7.05 -8.92 0.44
N PHE A 258 6.40 -8.62 -0.69
CA PHE A 258 5.24 -9.32 -1.17
C PHE A 258 5.42 -9.60 -2.65
N GLU A 259 4.96 -10.77 -3.06
CA GLU A 259 4.74 -11.09 -4.46
C GLU A 259 3.31 -10.68 -4.86
N MET A 260 3.03 -10.72 -6.17
CA MET A 260 1.72 -10.29 -6.69
C MET A 260 0.57 -11.10 -6.08
N ASP A 261 0.76 -12.42 -5.95
CA ASP A 261 -0.23 -13.34 -5.38
C ASP A 261 -0.46 -13.08 -3.88
N ASP A 262 0.56 -12.63 -3.14
CA ASP A 262 0.43 -12.29 -1.73
C ASP A 262 -0.48 -11.07 -1.55
N LEU A 263 -0.25 -10.02 -2.33
CA LEU A 263 -1.07 -8.81 -2.28
C LEU A 263 -2.52 -9.10 -2.66
N GLN A 264 -2.76 -9.92 -3.69
CA GLN A 264 -4.11 -10.35 -4.07
C GLN A 264 -4.82 -11.09 -2.92
N LYS A 265 -4.12 -12.01 -2.23
CA LYS A 265 -4.68 -12.71 -1.05
C LYS A 265 -4.97 -11.75 0.10
N ILE A 266 -4.07 -10.82 0.40
CA ILE A 266 -4.23 -9.82 1.46
C ILE A 266 -5.47 -8.96 1.21
N PHE A 267 -5.60 -8.40 0.00
CA PHE A 267 -6.74 -7.55 -0.35
C PHE A 267 -8.03 -8.34 -0.45
N GLY A 268 -8.00 -9.56 -1.00
CA GLY A 268 -9.15 -10.47 -1.08
C GLY A 268 -9.67 -10.90 0.29
N ALA A 269 -8.79 -11.03 1.29
CA ALA A 269 -9.16 -11.31 2.67
C ALA A 269 -9.66 -10.07 3.45
N GLY A 270 -9.74 -8.90 2.80
CA GLY A 270 -10.24 -7.67 3.41
C GLY A 270 -9.22 -6.93 4.28
N TYR A 271 -7.94 -7.29 4.22
CA TYR A 271 -6.88 -6.50 4.81
C TYR A 271 -6.53 -5.30 3.91
N MET A 272 -5.82 -4.34 4.48
CA MET A 272 -5.18 -3.23 3.78
C MET A 272 -3.69 -3.20 4.10
N LEU A 273 -2.93 -2.64 3.18
CA LEU A 273 -1.51 -2.38 3.33
C LEU A 273 -1.31 -0.91 3.68
N VAL A 274 -0.53 -0.62 4.70
CA VAL A 274 -0.11 0.73 5.07
C VAL A 274 1.39 0.85 4.89
N TYR A 275 1.82 1.73 4.00
CA TYR A 275 3.22 2.04 3.81
C TYR A 275 3.55 3.39 4.44
N ASN A 276 4.54 3.41 5.32
CA ASN A 276 5.11 4.62 5.90
C ASN A 276 6.48 4.88 5.26
N ALA A 277 6.57 5.90 4.41
CA ALA A 277 7.79 6.23 3.67
C ALA A 277 8.93 6.67 4.60
N GLY A 278 8.63 7.42 5.66
CA GLY A 278 9.64 7.93 6.60
C GLY A 278 10.31 6.84 7.42
N GLN A 279 9.59 5.77 7.75
CA GLN A 279 10.12 4.61 8.45
C GLN A 279 10.56 3.47 7.52
N ASN A 280 10.28 3.61 6.22
CA ASN A 280 10.44 2.56 5.22
C ASN A 280 9.88 1.20 5.69
N THR A 281 8.69 1.22 6.31
CA THR A 281 8.07 0.08 6.97
C THR A 281 6.65 -0.13 6.42
N VAL A 282 6.24 -1.40 6.36
CA VAL A 282 4.92 -1.79 5.86
C VAL A 282 4.11 -2.42 6.99
N PHE A 283 2.83 -2.11 7.04
CA PHE A 283 1.91 -2.68 8.00
C PHE A 283 0.74 -3.32 7.27
N ILE A 284 0.28 -4.46 7.78
CA ILE A 284 -0.97 -5.09 7.34
C ILE A 284 -1.98 -4.92 8.45
N ALA A 285 -3.16 -4.40 8.11
CA ALA A 285 -4.22 -4.15 9.07
C ALA A 285 -5.59 -4.48 8.47
N GLN A 286 -6.54 -4.85 9.31
CA GLN A 286 -7.95 -4.95 8.96
C GLN A 286 -8.71 -3.88 9.73
N LEU A 287 -9.43 -3.01 9.04
CA LEU A 287 -10.25 -1.99 9.70
C LEU A 287 -11.55 -2.62 10.23
N ILE A 288 -11.91 -2.29 11.47
CA ILE A 288 -13.18 -2.62 12.13
C ILE A 288 -14.07 -1.40 12.30
#